data_AF-A0A7S0G566-F1
#
_entry.id   AF-A0A7S0G566-F1
#
_cell.length_a   1.000
_cell.length_b   1.000
_cell.length_c   1.000
_cell.angle_alpha   90.00
_cell.angle_beta   90.00
_cell.angle_gamma   90.00
#
_symmetry.space_group_name_H-M   'P 1'
#
loop_
_entity.id
_entity.type
_entity.pdbx_description
1 polymer ?
#
loop_
_entity_poly.entity_id
_entity_poly.type
_entity_poly.pdbx_seq_one_letter_code
_entity_poly.pdbx_strand_id
1 'polypeptide(L)'
;SENAFVDGTSPYLHVVAKLDLLVFTPIKGEVLTGVVTFVSEEFIGLKVYSTFYSVISRKETPPVFIYGNDSESESSGAYWKATGPGGVSSPWNIPPGASINIGTAIRFINRGIAHTKSGLFQIKGSLLSKECQILGNASLPEVSQVPKKRKSSLLGAYRRSKQKDDDYDPILSSSNAAVFGDPLAELRADVDAVRTKRRKSEFVDEPETAKK
;
A
#
# COMPACT_ATOMS: atom_id res chain seq x y z
N SER A 1 -32.50 -19.82 7.05
CA SER A 1 -32.16 -18.40 7.24
C SER A 1 -32.53 -17.65 5.98
N GLU A 2 -33.30 -16.57 6.11
CA GLU A 2 -33.68 -15.68 5.00
C GLU A 2 -32.47 -14.87 4.56
N ASN A 3 -31.63 -15.45 3.70
CA ASN A 3 -30.45 -14.76 3.16
C ASN A 3 -30.80 -13.89 1.95
N ALA A 4 -32.09 -13.80 1.57
CA ALA A 4 -32.53 -12.99 0.45
C ALA A 4 -33.88 -12.32 0.75
N PHE A 5 -34.02 -11.05 0.37
CA PHE A 5 -35.28 -10.30 0.50
C PHE A 5 -35.48 -9.37 -0.71
N VAL A 6 -36.74 -9.01 -0.96
CA VAL A 6 -37.10 -7.99 -1.96
C VAL A 6 -37.55 -6.75 -1.21
N ASP A 7 -36.80 -5.66 -1.35
CA ASP A 7 -37.23 -4.34 -0.89
C ASP A 7 -38.33 -3.88 -1.84
N GLY A 8 -39.58 -3.78 -1.36
CA GLY A 8 -40.75 -3.43 -2.17
C GLY A 8 -40.68 -2.08 -2.91
N THR A 9 -39.60 -1.31 -2.75
CA THR A 9 -39.31 -0.09 -3.51
C THR A 9 -38.52 -0.35 -4.80
N SER A 10 -37.87 -1.51 -4.94
CA SER A 10 -37.06 -1.84 -6.12
C SER A 10 -37.32 -3.27 -6.61
N PRO A 11 -37.23 -3.54 -7.92
CA PRO A 11 -37.43 -4.88 -8.45
C PRO A 11 -36.22 -5.82 -8.21
N TYR A 12 -35.28 -5.44 -7.36
CA TYR A 12 -34.03 -6.16 -7.15
C TYR A 12 -34.11 -7.10 -5.94
N LEU A 13 -33.49 -8.27 -6.09
CA LEU A 13 -33.30 -9.23 -4.99
C LEU A 13 -32.03 -8.87 -4.22
N HIS A 14 -32.17 -8.59 -2.93
CA HIS A 14 -31.05 -8.32 -2.04
C HIS A 14 -30.64 -9.63 -1.38
N VAL A 15 -29.38 -10.04 -1.58
CA VAL A 15 -28.83 -11.28 -1.00
C VAL A 15 -27.70 -10.93 -0.04
N VAL A 16 -27.76 -11.44 1.20
CA VAL A 16 -26.68 -11.29 2.18
C VAL A 16 -25.60 -12.32 1.86
N ALA A 17 -24.49 -11.85 1.33
CA ALA A 17 -23.33 -12.68 1.04
C ALA A 17 -22.30 -12.57 2.17
N LYS A 18 -21.82 -13.73 2.65
CA LYS A 18 -20.68 -13.82 3.56
C LYS A 18 -19.50 -14.38 2.76
N LEU A 19 -18.40 -13.64 2.76
CA LEU A 19 -17.21 -13.95 1.98
C LEU A 19 -15.99 -13.73 2.88
N ASP A 20 -14.99 -14.60 2.74
CA ASP A 20 -13.66 -14.34 3.24
C ASP A 20 -12.79 -13.82 2.09
N LEU A 21 -12.14 -12.68 2.30
CA LEU A 21 -11.33 -12.02 1.29
C LEU A 21 -9.87 -11.97 1.73
N LEU A 22 -8.97 -12.35 0.83
CA LEU A 22 -7.54 -12.13 1.01
C LEU A 22 -7.21 -10.70 0.59
N VAL A 23 -6.93 -9.84 1.58
CA VAL A 23 -6.63 -8.42 1.36
C VAL A 23 -5.19 -8.14 1.75
N PHE A 24 -4.44 -7.49 0.85
CA PHE A 24 -3.11 -7.00 1.17
C PHE A 24 -3.21 -5.70 1.99
N THR A 25 -2.87 -5.79 3.28
CA THR A 25 -2.97 -4.68 4.24
C THR A 25 -1.61 -4.51 4.95
N PRO A 26 -0.64 -3.83 4.33
CA PRO A 26 0.71 -3.72 4.89
C PRO A 26 0.69 -2.86 6.17
N ILE A 27 1.34 -3.35 7.21
CA ILE A 27 1.31 -2.73 8.54
C ILE A 27 2.36 -1.63 8.61
N LYS A 28 2.04 -0.50 9.27
CA LYS A 28 3.03 0.56 9.50
C LYS A 28 4.19 0.02 10.34
N GLY A 29 5.42 0.25 9.89
CA GLY A 29 6.65 -0.29 10.46
C GLY A 29 7.13 -1.56 9.78
N GLU A 30 6.29 -2.22 8.98
CA GLU A 30 6.67 -3.44 8.25
C GLU A 30 7.74 -3.15 7.20
N VAL A 31 8.68 -4.08 7.06
CA VAL A 31 9.71 -4.03 6.02
C VAL A 31 9.16 -4.63 4.74
N LEU A 32 9.08 -3.83 3.70
CA LEU A 32 8.64 -4.26 2.37
C LEU A 32 9.80 -4.23 1.38
N THR A 33 9.65 -4.99 0.30
CA THR A 33 10.57 -4.94 -0.85
C THR A 33 9.81 -4.47 -2.07
N GLY A 34 10.40 -3.51 -2.79
CA GLY A 34 9.84 -3.00 -4.04
C GLY A 34 10.91 -2.79 -5.10
N VAL A 35 10.48 -2.80 -6.35
CA VAL A 35 11.33 -2.46 -7.49
C VAL A 35 11.05 -1.03 -7.91
N VAL A 36 12.09 -0.23 -8.06
CA VAL A 36 11.99 1.16 -8.48
C VAL A 36 11.49 1.23 -9.92
N THR A 37 10.38 1.94 -10.13
CA THR A 37 9.81 2.18 -11.45
C THR A 37 9.99 3.62 -11.91
N PHE A 38 10.28 4.53 -11.00
CA PHE A 38 10.42 5.96 -11.28
C PHE A 38 11.37 6.61 -10.27
N VAL A 39 12.19 7.55 -10.73
CA VAL A 39 13.09 8.35 -9.91
C VAL A 39 12.95 9.81 -10.31
N SER A 40 12.75 10.69 -9.34
CA SER A 40 12.81 12.14 -9.51
C SER A 40 13.68 12.75 -8.41
N GLU A 41 13.95 14.04 -8.49
CA GLU A 41 14.64 14.79 -7.44
C GLU A 41 13.88 14.74 -6.09
N GLU A 42 12.55 14.71 -6.14
CA GLU A 42 11.70 14.83 -4.95
C GLU A 42 11.33 13.47 -4.34
N PHE A 43 11.29 12.40 -5.13
CA PHE A 43 10.85 11.10 -4.66
C PHE A 43 11.30 9.93 -5.52
N ILE A 44 11.21 8.73 -4.94
CA ILE A 44 11.41 7.44 -5.60
C ILE A 44 10.06 6.73 -5.65
N GLY A 45 9.64 6.33 -6.84
CA GLY A 45 8.43 5.51 -7.06
C GLY A 45 8.80 4.04 -7.21
N LEU A 46 8.13 3.16 -6.47
CA LEU A 46 8.37 1.73 -6.46
C LEU A 46 7.08 0.93 -6.68
N LYS A 47 7.23 -0.32 -7.11
CA LYS A 47 6.18 -1.34 -7.09
C LYS A 47 6.53 -2.45 -6.11
N VAL A 48 5.63 -2.71 -5.18
CA VAL A 48 5.66 -3.84 -4.24
C VAL A 48 4.83 -4.97 -4.83
N TYR A 49 5.41 -6.18 -4.91
CA TYR A 49 4.80 -7.37 -5.54
C TYR A 49 4.23 -7.08 -6.96
N SER A 50 4.95 -6.27 -7.75
CA SER A 50 4.58 -5.83 -9.11
C SER A 50 3.24 -5.11 -9.26
N THR A 51 2.50 -4.90 -8.17
CA THR A 51 1.09 -4.48 -8.20
C THR A 51 0.86 -3.20 -7.41
N PHE A 52 1.38 -3.12 -6.19
CA PHE A 52 1.08 -2.03 -5.28
C PHE A 52 2.09 -0.90 -5.43
N TYR A 53 1.61 0.33 -5.58
CA TYR A 53 2.48 1.49 -5.70
C TYR A 53 2.98 1.96 -4.34
N SER A 54 4.27 2.27 -4.26
CA SER A 54 4.89 2.90 -3.13
C SER A 54 5.68 4.13 -3.55
N VAL A 55 5.75 5.12 -2.66
CA VAL A 55 6.55 6.33 -2.85
C VAL A 55 7.40 6.59 -1.61
N ILE A 56 8.67 6.89 -1.85
CA ILE A 56 9.64 7.30 -0.84
C ILE A 56 10.05 8.74 -1.16
N SER A 57 9.63 9.69 -0.34
CA SER A 57 9.98 11.10 -0.53
C SER A 57 11.45 11.37 -0.17
N ARG A 58 12.02 12.46 -0.68
CA ARG A 58 13.35 12.97 -0.34
C ARG A 58 13.60 13.18 1.16
N LYS A 59 12.55 13.48 1.93
CA LYS A 59 12.65 13.62 3.39
C LYS A 59 12.81 12.27 4.11
N GLU A 60 12.37 11.19 3.46
CA GLU A 60 12.38 9.83 3.98
C GLU A 60 13.54 9.01 3.41
N THR A 61 14.58 9.70 2.94
CA THR A 61 15.79 9.10 2.41
C THR A 61 17.04 9.63 3.08
N PRO A 62 18.07 8.78 3.24
CA PRO A 62 19.34 9.21 3.81
C PRO A 62 19.95 10.39 3.04
N PRO A 63 20.48 11.41 3.76
CA PRO A 63 20.99 12.63 3.14
C PRO A 63 22.24 12.39 2.28
N VAL A 64 22.88 11.22 2.43
CA VAL A 64 24.03 10.79 1.63
C VAL A 64 23.69 10.56 0.16
N PHE A 65 22.42 10.35 -0.19
CA PHE A 65 22.04 10.24 -1.60
C PHE A 65 21.98 11.63 -2.23
N ILE A 66 22.62 11.81 -3.38
CA ILE A 66 22.48 12.99 -4.22
C ILE A 66 21.76 12.58 -5.50
N TYR A 67 20.78 13.38 -5.89
CA TYR A 67 20.09 13.24 -7.16
C TYR A 67 21.01 13.64 -8.31
N GLY A 68 21.04 12.82 -9.35
CA GLY A 68 21.69 13.11 -10.61
C GLY A 68 20.79 12.73 -11.78
N ASN A 69 21.03 13.37 -12.91
CA ASN A 69 20.34 13.07 -14.16
C ASN A 69 21.36 13.10 -15.29
N ASP A 70 21.76 11.92 -15.77
CA ASP A 70 22.71 11.80 -16.87
C ASP A 70 21.96 11.95 -18.19
N SER A 71 21.65 13.19 -18.56
CA SER A 71 20.96 13.48 -19.83
C SER A 71 21.75 13.06 -21.08
N GLU A 72 23.05 12.77 -20.93
CA GLU A 72 23.94 12.38 -22.03
C GLU A 72 23.95 10.87 -22.32
N SER A 73 23.46 10.03 -21.39
CA SER A 73 23.37 8.60 -21.60
C SER A 73 21.94 8.22 -21.94
N GLU A 74 21.68 7.81 -23.17
CA GLU A 74 20.38 7.26 -23.60
C GLU A 74 19.92 6.05 -22.74
N SER A 75 20.84 5.48 -21.95
CA SER A 75 20.60 4.32 -21.09
C SER A 75 20.70 4.61 -19.58
N SER A 76 21.18 5.78 -19.16
CA SER A 76 21.29 6.17 -17.75
C SER A 76 20.33 7.33 -17.45
N GLY A 77 19.09 7.01 -17.14
CA GLY A 77 18.11 8.01 -16.71
C GLY A 77 18.42 8.62 -15.33
N ALA A 78 17.45 9.36 -14.79
CA ALA A 78 17.47 9.91 -13.44
C ALA A 78 17.86 8.86 -12.37
N TYR A 79 18.76 9.25 -11.46
CA TYR A 79 19.32 8.37 -10.43
C TYR A 79 19.58 9.09 -9.11
N TRP A 80 19.70 8.31 -8.04
CA TRP A 80 20.19 8.80 -6.75
C TRP A 80 21.44 8.03 -6.36
N LYS A 81 22.56 8.72 -6.18
CA LYS A 81 23.86 8.10 -5.88
C LYS A 81 24.32 8.47 -4.48
N ALA A 82 24.76 7.49 -3.70
CA ALA A 82 25.34 7.73 -2.39
C ALA A 82 26.72 8.41 -2.54
N THR A 83 26.82 9.66 -2.09
CA THR A 83 28.04 10.47 -2.04
C THR A 83 28.49 10.61 -0.60
N GLY A 84 29.25 9.63 -0.13
CA GLY A 84 29.82 9.64 1.21
C GLY A 84 30.75 8.45 1.36
N PRO A 85 31.61 8.45 2.40
CA PRO A 85 32.37 7.26 2.76
C PRO A 85 31.38 6.18 3.22
N GLY A 86 30.82 5.44 2.27
CA GLY A 86 30.02 4.26 2.58
C GLY A 86 30.91 3.28 3.33
N GLY A 87 30.39 2.76 4.44
CA GLY A 87 31.18 1.94 5.34
C GLY A 87 30.35 1.53 6.55
N VAL A 88 30.92 0.60 7.31
CA VAL A 88 30.30 -0.10 8.47
C VAL A 88 29.83 0.86 9.58
N SER A 89 30.27 2.13 9.55
CA SER A 89 29.87 3.18 10.49
C SER A 89 28.65 4.00 10.07
N SER A 90 28.12 3.81 8.85
CA SER A 90 26.92 4.52 8.39
C SER A 90 25.65 3.95 9.07
N PRO A 91 24.78 4.79 9.65
CA PRO A 91 23.58 4.33 10.32
C PRO A 91 22.51 3.77 9.36
N TRP A 92 22.74 3.75 8.05
CA TRP A 92 21.75 3.39 7.03
C TRP A 92 22.09 2.13 6.22
N ASN A 93 23.18 1.42 6.54
CA ASN A 93 23.60 0.19 5.83
C ASN A 93 23.66 0.33 4.28
N ILE A 94 24.11 1.48 3.79
CA ILE A 94 24.24 1.77 2.36
C ILE A 94 25.67 1.46 1.89
N PRO A 95 25.85 0.61 0.86
CA PRO A 95 27.16 0.38 0.26
C PRO A 95 27.75 1.67 -0.34
N PRO A 96 29.07 1.92 -0.21
CA PRO A 96 29.72 3.03 -0.89
C PRO A 96 29.49 2.97 -2.41
N GLY A 97 29.13 4.10 -3.00
CA GLY A 97 28.83 4.18 -4.43
C GLY A 97 27.49 3.56 -4.86
N ALA A 98 26.66 3.11 -3.92
CA ALA A 98 25.34 2.59 -4.26
C ALA A 98 24.50 3.64 -5.01
N SER A 99 23.83 3.18 -6.07
CA SER A 99 22.92 3.98 -6.87
C SER A 99 21.52 3.38 -6.86
N ILE A 100 20.51 4.25 -6.82
CA ILE A 100 19.11 3.90 -6.99
C ILE A 100 18.67 4.41 -8.36
N ASN A 101 18.42 3.47 -9.26
CA ASN A 101 17.96 3.73 -10.63
C ASN A 101 16.65 2.95 -10.86
N ILE A 102 16.01 3.16 -12.00
CA ILE A 102 14.88 2.32 -12.42
C ILE A 102 15.35 0.86 -12.52
N GLY A 103 14.55 -0.06 -11.99
CA GLY A 103 14.87 -1.49 -11.91
C GLY A 103 15.63 -1.93 -10.65
N THR A 104 16.14 -0.98 -9.86
CA THR A 104 16.78 -1.30 -8.58
C THR A 104 15.74 -1.83 -7.58
N ALA A 105 16.01 -2.97 -6.96
CA ALA A 105 15.22 -3.51 -5.87
C ALA A 105 15.68 -2.91 -4.54
N ILE A 106 14.72 -2.49 -3.72
CA ILE A 106 14.97 -1.80 -2.47
C ILE A 106 14.10 -2.40 -1.38
N ARG A 107 14.73 -2.66 -0.24
CA ARG A 107 14.08 -2.99 1.04
C ARG A 107 13.85 -1.69 1.82
N PHE A 108 12.62 -1.40 2.20
CA PHE A 108 12.23 -0.15 2.83
C PHE A 108 11.19 -0.36 3.94
N ILE A 109 11.07 0.61 4.85
CA ILE A 109 10.06 0.57 5.92
C ILE A 109 8.77 1.23 5.45
N ASN A 110 7.64 0.55 5.61
CA ASN A 110 6.31 1.10 5.42
C ASN A 110 6.00 2.14 6.52
N ARG A 111 5.81 3.40 6.15
CA ARG A 111 5.43 4.50 7.06
C ARG A 111 3.92 4.65 7.21
N GLY A 112 3.14 3.93 6.42
CA GLY A 112 1.69 3.92 6.40
C GLY A 112 1.14 3.98 4.99
N ILE A 113 -0.18 3.89 4.91
CA ILE A 113 -0.92 3.88 3.65
C ILE A 113 -1.59 5.25 3.47
N ALA A 114 -1.69 5.72 2.24
CA ALA A 114 -2.52 6.85 1.88
C ALA A 114 -3.41 6.48 0.69
N HIS A 115 -4.61 7.04 0.68
CA HIS A 115 -5.50 6.99 -0.47
C HIS A 115 -5.36 8.30 -1.24
N THR A 116 -5.12 8.21 -2.55
CA THR A 116 -5.18 9.38 -3.41
C THR A 116 -6.62 9.85 -3.55
N LYS A 117 -6.82 11.09 -4.02
CA LYS A 117 -8.17 11.59 -4.36
C LYS A 117 -8.87 10.73 -5.42
N SER A 118 -8.11 10.04 -6.26
CA SER A 118 -8.61 9.08 -7.25
C SER A 118 -8.91 7.68 -6.68
N GLY A 119 -8.80 7.49 -5.37
CA GLY A 119 -9.03 6.22 -4.70
C GLY A 119 -7.89 5.21 -4.85
N LEU A 120 -6.74 5.61 -5.38
CA LEU A 120 -5.58 4.72 -5.51
C LEU A 120 -4.92 4.50 -4.15
N PHE A 121 -4.58 3.24 -3.90
CA PHE A 121 -3.82 2.80 -2.75
C PHE A 121 -2.33 3.11 -2.95
N GLN A 122 -1.74 3.86 -2.02
CA GLN A 122 -0.33 4.23 -2.07
C GLN A 122 0.36 3.93 -0.73
N ILE A 123 1.48 3.21 -0.78
CA ILE A 123 2.32 2.91 0.38
C ILE A 123 3.37 4.00 0.54
N LYS A 124 3.43 4.67 1.69
CA LYS A 124 4.51 5.61 2.00
C LYS A 124 5.71 4.83 2.53
N GLY A 125 6.87 4.94 1.90
CA GLY A 125 8.07 4.23 2.32
C GLY A 125 9.14 5.14 2.94
N SER A 126 10.12 4.53 3.61
CA SER A 126 11.31 5.20 4.17
C SER A 126 12.57 4.34 4.06
N LEU A 127 13.70 4.99 3.79
CA LEU A 127 15.06 4.42 3.75
C LEU A 127 15.92 4.84 4.94
N LEU A 128 15.33 5.50 5.94
CA LEU A 128 16.07 6.01 7.11
C LEU A 128 16.38 4.93 8.16
N SER A 129 15.79 3.73 8.05
CA SER A 129 16.04 2.63 8.99
C SER A 129 17.26 1.80 8.59
N LYS A 130 17.92 1.21 9.59
CA LYS A 130 19.03 0.23 9.41
C LYS A 130 18.61 -1.05 8.71
N GLU A 131 17.30 -1.36 8.76
CA GLU A 131 16.72 -2.53 8.10
C GLU A 131 16.54 -2.32 6.60
N CYS A 132 16.65 -1.08 6.13
CA CYS A 132 16.57 -0.74 4.73
C CYS A 132 17.86 -1.12 4.00
N GLN A 133 17.73 -1.55 2.75
CA GLN A 133 18.86 -2.02 1.97
C GLN A 133 18.60 -1.82 0.48
N ILE A 134 19.65 -1.46 -0.26
CA ILE A 134 19.65 -1.53 -1.73
C ILE A 134 20.08 -2.94 -2.12
N LEU A 135 19.18 -3.69 -2.76
CA LEU A 135 19.41 -5.10 -3.11
C LEU A 135 20.10 -5.26 -4.47
N GLY A 136 20.34 -4.15 -5.19
CA GLY A 136 20.89 -4.14 -6.54
C GLY A 136 19.79 -4.17 -7.60
N ASN A 137 20.18 -4.33 -8.87
CA ASN A 137 19.20 -4.44 -9.96
C ASN A 137 18.52 -5.81 -9.84
N ALA A 138 17.22 -5.81 -9.57
CA ALA A 138 16.45 -7.02 -9.78
C ALA A 138 16.48 -7.28 -11.28
N SER A 139 16.95 -8.46 -11.69
CA SER A 139 16.47 -9.03 -12.94
C SER A 139 14.97 -9.07 -12.80
N LEU A 140 14.27 -8.11 -13.44
CA LEU A 140 12.82 -8.12 -13.51
C LEU A 140 12.46 -9.56 -13.90
N PRO A 141 11.57 -10.27 -13.16
CA PRO A 141 11.09 -11.55 -13.63
C PRO A 141 10.58 -11.27 -15.03
N GLU A 142 11.24 -11.86 -16.03
CA GLU A 142 10.90 -11.67 -17.42
C GLU A 142 9.41 -11.95 -17.48
N VAL A 143 8.61 -10.91 -17.71
CA VAL A 143 7.17 -11.07 -17.81
C VAL A 143 7.03 -11.95 -19.03
N SER A 144 6.90 -13.27 -18.79
CA SER A 144 6.73 -14.27 -19.82
C SER A 144 5.58 -13.76 -20.63
N GLN A 145 5.91 -13.18 -21.79
CA GLN A 145 4.93 -12.54 -22.64
C GLN A 145 4.07 -13.70 -23.08
N VAL A 146 2.92 -13.87 -22.44
CA VAL A 146 1.92 -14.84 -22.84
C VAL A 146 1.73 -14.61 -24.33
N PRO A 147 2.08 -15.57 -25.21
CA PRO A 147 2.06 -15.35 -26.62
C PRO A 147 0.62 -14.98 -26.98
N LYS A 148 0.42 -13.74 -27.45
CA LYS A 148 -0.86 -13.28 -27.98
C LYS A 148 -1.15 -14.05 -29.28
N LYS A 149 -1.58 -15.31 -29.16
CA LYS A 149 -2.26 -16.02 -30.24
C LYS A 149 -3.62 -15.35 -30.41
N ARG A 150 -3.64 -14.27 -31.20
CA ARG A 150 -4.85 -13.83 -31.88
C ARG A 150 -5.23 -14.93 -32.87
N LYS A 151 -6.14 -15.82 -32.46
CA LYS A 151 -7.00 -16.51 -33.41
C LYS A 151 -8.30 -15.72 -33.47
N SER A 152 -8.41 -14.91 -34.53
CA SER A 152 -9.71 -14.54 -35.07
C SER A 152 -10.38 -15.79 -35.66
N SER A 153 -11.70 -15.72 -35.80
CA SER A 153 -12.64 -16.73 -36.33
C SER A 153 -13.13 -17.75 -35.31
N LEU A 154 -14.38 -17.59 -34.86
CA LEU A 154 -15.49 -18.41 -35.34
C LEU A 154 -16.82 -17.91 -34.75
N LEU A 155 -17.54 -17.18 -35.60
CA LEU A 155 -18.99 -17.28 -35.65
C LEU A 155 -19.35 -18.76 -35.85
N GLY A 156 -20.20 -19.33 -35.01
CA GLY A 156 -20.76 -20.65 -35.30
C GLY A 156 -21.40 -21.37 -34.11
N ALA A 157 -22.72 -21.43 -34.15
CA ALA A 157 -23.57 -22.47 -33.59
C ALA A 157 -23.82 -22.48 -32.07
N TYR A 158 -24.92 -21.79 -31.72
CA TYR A 158 -25.94 -22.30 -30.81
C TYR A 158 -26.16 -23.81 -30.99
N ARG A 159 -25.95 -24.60 -29.94
CA ARG A 159 -26.60 -25.92 -29.81
C ARG A 159 -26.86 -26.20 -28.33
N ARG A 160 -28.15 -26.18 -27.98
CA ARG A 160 -28.69 -26.71 -26.71
C ARG A 160 -28.27 -28.18 -26.56
N SER A 161 -27.69 -28.54 -25.43
CA SER A 161 -27.73 -29.91 -24.92
C SER A 161 -28.13 -29.92 -23.45
N LYS A 162 -29.12 -30.77 -23.18
CA LYS A 162 -29.72 -31.05 -21.89
C LYS A 162 -28.72 -31.62 -20.88
N GLN A 163 -28.85 -31.17 -19.63
CA GLN A 163 -29.05 -31.99 -18.42
C GLN A 163 -28.21 -33.27 -18.27
N LYS A 164 -27.36 -33.30 -17.23
CA LYS A 164 -27.32 -34.41 -16.28
C LYS A 164 -26.67 -33.98 -14.97
N ASP A 165 -27.42 -34.24 -13.90
CA ASP A 165 -27.02 -34.23 -12.51
C ASP A 165 -25.82 -35.17 -12.29
N ASP A 166 -24.89 -34.78 -11.42
CA ASP A 166 -24.11 -35.73 -10.62
C ASP A 166 -23.69 -35.07 -9.30
N ASP A 167 -23.81 -35.88 -8.26
CA ASP A 167 -23.79 -35.60 -6.83
C ASP A 167 -22.51 -34.92 -6.32
N TYR A 168 -22.67 -34.00 -5.37
CA TYR A 168 -21.56 -33.52 -4.54
C TYR A 168 -21.95 -33.53 -3.06
N ASP A 169 -21.36 -34.48 -2.32
CA ASP A 169 -21.40 -34.56 -0.86
C ASP A 169 -20.46 -33.51 -0.23
N PRO A 170 -20.93 -32.65 0.70
CA PRO A 170 -20.04 -31.86 1.53
C PRO A 170 -19.76 -32.59 2.86
N ILE A 171 -18.50 -33.01 3.04
CA ILE A 171 -17.98 -33.48 4.31
C ILE A 171 -17.97 -32.31 5.31
N LEU A 172 -18.72 -32.49 6.39
CA LEU A 172 -18.71 -31.67 7.60
C LEU A 172 -17.34 -31.75 8.28
N SER A 173 -16.69 -30.60 8.48
CA SER A 173 -15.62 -30.45 9.48
C SER A 173 -16.01 -29.34 10.43
N SER A 174 -16.30 -29.73 11.66
CA SER A 174 -16.66 -28.90 12.79
C SER A 174 -15.45 -28.13 13.38
N SER A 175 -15.81 -27.12 14.18
CA SER A 175 -15.04 -26.51 15.28
C SER A 175 -13.81 -25.65 14.96
N ASN A 176 -13.98 -24.33 15.04
CA ASN A 176 -13.44 -23.55 16.17
C ASN A 176 -14.09 -22.16 16.23
N ALA A 177 -14.91 -21.96 17.26
CA ALA A 177 -15.46 -20.66 17.63
C ALA A 177 -14.38 -19.85 18.35
N ALA A 178 -13.89 -18.79 17.73
CA ALA A 178 -13.15 -17.74 18.41
C ALA A 178 -14.04 -16.49 18.50
N VAL A 179 -14.31 -16.11 19.75
CA VAL A 179 -15.09 -14.96 20.19
C VAL A 179 -14.39 -13.68 19.72
N PHE A 180 -15.01 -12.93 18.82
CA PHE A 180 -14.61 -11.55 18.54
C PHE A 180 -15.63 -10.60 19.16
N GLY A 181 -15.15 -9.79 20.10
CA GLY A 181 -15.90 -8.75 20.78
C GLY A 181 -16.37 -7.66 19.83
N ASP A 182 -17.49 -7.04 20.19
CA ASP A 182 -18.20 -6.01 19.43
C ASP A 182 -17.36 -4.73 19.27
N PRO A 183 -16.87 -4.39 18.05
CA PRO A 183 -16.02 -3.22 17.81
C PRO A 183 -16.80 -1.90 17.82
N LEU A 184 -18.13 -1.92 18.01
CA LEU A 184 -18.96 -0.72 18.11
C LEU A 184 -19.02 -0.12 19.52
N ALA A 185 -18.51 -0.81 20.55
CA ALA A 185 -18.48 -0.30 21.92
C ALA A 185 -17.37 0.75 22.16
N GLU A 186 -16.20 0.60 21.51
CA GLU A 186 -15.06 1.51 21.74
C GLU A 186 -15.22 2.87 21.05
N LEU A 187 -15.95 2.95 19.94
CA LEU A 187 -16.18 4.20 19.20
C LEU A 187 -17.12 5.19 19.90
N ARG A 188 -17.89 4.74 20.91
CA ARG A 188 -18.79 5.62 21.68
C ARG A 188 -18.09 6.33 22.84
N ALA A 189 -16.96 5.81 23.32
CA ALA A 189 -16.23 6.43 24.45
C ALA A 189 -15.44 7.69 24.04
N ASP A 190 -14.94 7.75 22.80
CA ASP A 190 -14.06 8.85 22.37
C ASP A 190 -14.80 10.14 21.98
N VAL A 191 -16.09 10.07 21.63
CA VAL A 191 -16.87 11.26 21.23
C VAL A 191 -17.22 12.14 22.44
N ASP A 192 -17.39 11.55 23.63
CA ASP A 192 -17.75 12.31 24.84
C ASP A 192 -16.54 13.01 25.51
N ALA A 193 -15.32 12.53 25.27
CA ALA A 193 -14.09 13.13 25.81
C ALA A 193 -13.68 14.45 25.12
N VAL A 194 -14.09 14.65 23.86
CA VAL A 194 -13.75 15.86 23.09
C VAL A 194 -14.66 17.04 23.46
N ARG A 195 -15.88 16.77 23.93
CA ARG A 195 -16.86 17.82 24.26
C ARG A 195 -16.58 18.52 25.59
N THR A 196 -15.89 17.87 26.52
CA THR A 196 -15.59 18.42 27.86
C THR A 196 -14.33 19.28 27.93
N LYS A 197 -13.40 19.17 26.96
CA LYS A 197 -12.16 19.98 26.97
C LYS A 197 -12.29 21.39 26.39
N ARG A 198 -13.38 21.71 25.67
CA ARG A 198 -13.56 23.02 25.02
C ARG A 198 -14.21 24.11 25.90
N ARG A 199 -14.59 23.82 27.15
CA ARG A 199 -15.26 24.78 28.04
C ARG A 199 -14.38 25.40 29.12
N LYS A 200 -13.07 25.13 29.15
CA LYS A 200 -12.20 25.50 30.30
C LYS A 200 -11.09 26.51 29.99
N SER A 201 -11.11 27.15 28.83
CA SER A 201 -10.05 28.10 28.43
C SER A 201 -10.63 29.34 27.75
N GLU A 202 -11.33 30.18 28.51
CA GLU A 202 -11.63 31.56 28.14
C GLU A 202 -12.15 32.30 29.38
N PHE A 203 -11.24 32.53 30.34
CA PHE A 203 -11.37 33.60 31.33
C PHE A 203 -9.97 33.84 31.90
N VAL A 204 -9.28 34.83 31.35
CA VAL A 204 -8.06 35.40 31.94
C VAL A 204 -8.28 36.91 31.95
N ASP A 205 -8.45 37.41 33.16
CA ASP A 205 -8.64 38.82 33.49
C ASP A 205 -7.40 39.66 33.11
N GLU A 206 -7.65 40.83 32.51
CA GLU A 206 -6.65 41.90 32.36
C GLU A 206 -6.41 42.59 33.71
N PRO A 207 -5.16 42.84 34.13
CA PRO A 207 -4.89 43.68 35.30
C PRO A 207 -4.86 45.17 34.92
N GLU A 208 -5.65 45.95 35.68
CA GLU A 208 -5.59 47.41 35.75
C GLU A 208 -4.17 47.90 36.11
N THR A 209 -3.56 48.70 35.24
CA THR A 209 -2.37 49.48 35.60
C THR A 209 -2.79 50.82 36.21
N ALA A 210 -2.57 50.96 37.51
CA ALA A 210 -2.69 52.19 38.25
C ALA A 210 -1.40 53.03 38.20
N LYS A 211 -1.56 54.27 37.72
CA LYS A 211 -0.94 55.55 38.14
C LYS A 211 0.59 55.68 38.26
N LYS A 212 1.14 56.66 37.53
CA LYS A 212 1.57 57.95 38.13
C LYS A 212 1.55 59.07 37.10
#